data_AF-A0A1K1PLJ8-F1
#
_entry.id   AF-A0A1K1PLJ8-F1
#
_cell.length_a   1.000
_cell.length_b   1.000
_cell.length_c   1.000
_cell.angle_alpha   90.00
_cell.angle_beta   90.00
_cell.angle_gamma   90.00
#
_symmetry.space_group_name_H-M   'P 1'
#
loop_
_entity.id
_entity.type
_entity.pdbx_description
1 polymer ?
#
loop_
_entity_poly.entity_id
_entity_poly.type
_entity_poly.pdbx_seq_one_letter_code
_entity_poly.pdbx_strand_id
1 'polypeptide(L)'
;MNKQLLLGLMVLFGLSISCSSDDDGGVNKGGEEPPKAEELLDGGTIYTAQLVTIDKKGVTSPRYEATFNDYTIEVASTSDSTLVFLALPDLVVVGEENVLKIPDLDLYLGYEVKQTEMTATAEEVLAPLLEDIRAVDTGEIEEDGVKEFFEGFDHYYASLSGTDKQLMAEVYTANFTSETSDLAGRISLSDILNPCQTNMLRMGISAVVAVYTAEVPPLSVLFSAIALVKFRDTVRTCREILTTKLKNTFLKFKDALELKSPVMSQRVENGKMTFTAGVAERLTFDVGMRGLQASDAEGATGAIAACFEAIESLNAFVTDKLNVAIAYYNETMPDYFSVSPFEVPVPIPEESMSTVTELTTEFYEGLSFTVADENVIVQEISYSNGMVQMTLGYADPELAEGNDIETSLHYTYTDAYNSTEGSLPVKLQSPCSGSDLAVTTTISGNTVTAVATGGIPPYTYQWSTGVEGSSVNGLVPGTYTVFVTDNTGVCAAETEVTLEETFVYEGTWVINIYDDGAPYSTLKFTLDSEGNSITSQVIIYSNGEGWSDYDPVTMQYFSNANTVVVAGLAFTVNAVNDTIFQETRYNENNLIVRVLERQ
;
A
#
# COMPACT_ATOMS: atom_id res chain seq x y z
N MET A 1 -12.54 -77.49 2.06
CA MET A 1 -13.29 -78.54 1.32
C MET A 1 -14.18 -77.81 0.31
N ASN A 2 -14.09 -78.16 -0.98
CA ASN A 2 -14.75 -77.59 -2.20
C ASN A 2 -14.37 -76.12 -2.56
N LYS A 3 -13.52 -75.80 -3.55
CA LYS A 3 -13.41 -76.05 -5.02
C LYS A 3 -14.51 -75.42 -5.90
N GLN A 4 -14.00 -74.60 -6.85
CA GLN A 4 -14.41 -74.32 -8.26
C GLN A 4 -14.68 -72.82 -8.51
N LEU A 5 -14.25 -72.16 -9.58
CA LEU A 5 -13.39 -72.46 -10.74
C LEU A 5 -13.32 -71.14 -11.57
N LEU A 6 -12.15 -70.68 -12.00
CA LEU A 6 -11.92 -70.31 -13.41
C LEU A 6 -10.42 -70.20 -13.71
N LEU A 7 -10.05 -70.61 -14.91
CA LEU A 7 -8.73 -71.03 -15.36
C LEU A 7 -8.45 -70.41 -16.74
N GLY A 8 -7.18 -70.10 -17.02
CA GLY A 8 -6.62 -69.99 -18.38
C GLY A 8 -5.92 -68.64 -18.62
N LEU A 9 -4.71 -68.53 -19.16
CA LEU A 9 -3.87 -69.51 -19.86
C LEU A 9 -2.45 -68.93 -19.95
N MET A 10 -1.42 -69.67 -19.54
CA MET A 10 -0.01 -69.41 -19.89
C MET A 10 0.25 -69.87 -21.34
N VAL A 11 0.98 -69.09 -22.13
CA VAL A 11 1.68 -69.57 -23.32
C VAL A 11 3.14 -69.13 -23.26
N LEU A 12 4.03 -70.11 -23.09
CA LEU A 12 5.47 -70.02 -23.35
C LEU A 12 5.73 -70.01 -24.86
N PHE A 13 6.67 -69.18 -25.31
CA PHE A 13 7.63 -69.58 -26.35
C PHE A 13 8.97 -68.89 -26.11
N GLY A 14 10.00 -69.70 -25.91
CA GLY A 14 11.38 -69.35 -26.23
C GLY A 14 11.80 -70.13 -27.48
N LEU A 15 12.59 -69.51 -28.35
CA LEU A 15 13.75 -70.12 -29.03
C LEU A 15 14.48 -69.07 -29.88
N SER A 16 15.78 -69.01 -29.65
CA SER A 16 16.83 -68.37 -30.43
C SER A 16 17.09 -69.06 -31.78
N ILE A 17 17.56 -68.34 -32.80
CA ILE A 17 18.79 -68.60 -33.60
C ILE A 17 19.06 -67.43 -34.57
N SER A 18 20.37 -67.17 -34.73
CA SER A 18 21.10 -66.15 -35.49
C SER A 18 21.14 -66.36 -37.01
N CYS A 19 21.24 -65.29 -37.81
CA CYS A 19 22.36 -64.96 -38.73
C CYS A 19 22.00 -64.08 -39.95
N SER A 20 22.79 -63.01 -40.12
CA SER A 20 23.49 -62.52 -41.33
C SER A 20 22.78 -61.76 -42.47
N SER A 21 23.44 -60.62 -42.78
CA SER A 21 23.68 -59.94 -44.06
C SER A 21 22.62 -59.03 -44.71
N ASP A 22 22.96 -57.75 -44.63
CA ASP A 22 23.15 -56.76 -45.70
C ASP A 22 21.96 -56.21 -46.54
N ASP A 23 22.02 -54.87 -46.60
CA ASP A 23 21.62 -53.92 -47.65
C ASP A 23 20.17 -53.42 -47.82
N ASP A 24 20.16 -52.08 -47.90
CA ASP A 24 19.27 -51.14 -48.58
C ASP A 24 17.86 -50.82 -48.08
N GLY A 25 17.76 -49.58 -47.57
CA GLY A 25 16.98 -48.57 -48.28
C GLY A 25 15.46 -48.51 -48.02
N GLY A 26 15.09 -47.71 -47.03
CA GLY A 26 13.88 -46.87 -47.07
C GLY A 26 12.54 -47.54 -46.74
N VAL A 27 11.83 -46.91 -45.80
CA VAL A 27 10.38 -46.59 -45.76
C VAL A 27 9.89 -46.63 -44.31
N ASN A 28 9.35 -45.51 -43.85
CA ASN A 28 8.55 -45.38 -42.63
C ASN A 28 7.47 -46.48 -42.56
N LYS A 29 7.55 -47.34 -41.55
CA LYS A 29 6.42 -48.04 -40.97
C LYS A 29 6.60 -48.12 -39.46
N GLY A 30 5.54 -47.79 -38.74
CA GLY A 30 5.50 -47.76 -37.29
C GLY A 30 6.00 -49.08 -36.69
N GLY A 31 7.00 -48.96 -35.83
CA GLY A 31 7.20 -49.91 -34.75
C GLY A 31 6.45 -49.36 -33.56
N GLU A 32 5.58 -50.18 -32.96
CA GLU A 32 5.30 -50.04 -31.54
C GLU A 32 6.66 -50.00 -30.84
N GLU A 33 6.88 -48.91 -30.10
CA GLU A 33 7.97 -48.83 -29.13
C GLU A 33 7.85 -50.09 -28.24
N PRO A 34 8.94 -50.84 -27.99
CA PRO A 34 8.87 -51.91 -27.01
C PRO A 34 8.35 -51.31 -25.70
N PRO A 35 7.48 -51.99 -24.94
CA PRO A 35 6.95 -51.44 -23.70
C PRO A 35 8.14 -51.00 -22.84
N LYS A 36 8.14 -49.72 -22.44
CA LYS A 36 9.15 -49.18 -21.52
C LYS A 36 9.17 -50.11 -20.31
N ALA A 37 10.35 -50.60 -19.93
CA ALA A 37 10.47 -51.37 -18.70
C ALA A 37 9.89 -50.53 -17.55
N GLU A 38 8.97 -51.12 -16.78
CA GLU A 38 8.38 -50.48 -15.59
C GLU A 38 9.54 -50.05 -14.67
N GLU A 39 9.76 -48.74 -14.55
CA GLU A 39 10.80 -48.19 -13.69
C GLU A 39 10.30 -48.26 -12.24
N LEU A 40 10.91 -49.13 -11.44
CA LEU A 40 10.63 -49.21 -10.01
C LEU A 40 11.25 -48.00 -9.32
N LEU A 41 10.40 -47.10 -8.86
CA LEU A 41 10.80 -45.89 -8.14
C LEU A 41 11.01 -46.20 -6.65
N ASP A 42 11.96 -45.50 -6.03
CA ASP A 42 12.18 -45.61 -4.58
C ASP A 42 11.08 -44.86 -3.82
N GLY A 43 10.26 -45.60 -3.08
CA GLY A 43 9.25 -45.07 -2.17
C GLY A 43 9.78 -44.78 -0.77
N GLY A 44 11.03 -45.15 -0.48
CA GLY A 44 11.69 -44.93 0.80
C GLY A 44 11.25 -45.91 1.91
N THR A 45 11.51 -45.52 3.16
CA THR A 45 11.18 -46.36 4.33
C THR A 45 9.79 -46.03 4.89
N ILE A 46 8.97 -47.07 5.07
CA ILE A 46 7.67 -47.01 5.76
C ILE A 46 7.64 -47.99 6.94
N TYR A 47 6.62 -47.87 7.79
CA TYR A 47 6.39 -48.75 8.93
C TYR A 47 5.10 -49.56 8.79
N THR A 48 5.00 -50.69 9.48
CA THR A 48 3.75 -51.45 9.58
C THR A 48 2.65 -50.58 10.18
N ALA A 49 1.40 -50.72 9.73
CA ALA A 49 0.27 -49.91 10.15
C ALA A 49 0.38 -48.40 9.81
N GLN A 50 1.39 -47.99 9.03
CA GLN A 50 1.57 -46.61 8.62
C GLN A 50 0.62 -46.22 7.48
N LEU A 51 0.04 -45.03 7.58
CA LEU A 51 -0.59 -44.35 6.46
C LEU A 51 0.49 -43.73 5.56
N VAL A 52 0.55 -44.19 4.32
CA VAL A 52 1.56 -43.80 3.35
C VAL A 52 0.95 -42.82 2.36
N THR A 53 1.63 -41.68 2.18
CA THR A 53 1.26 -40.63 1.23
C THR A 53 2.17 -40.69 0.02
N ILE A 54 1.61 -40.45 -1.16
CA ILE A 54 2.31 -40.46 -2.43
C ILE A 54 1.98 -39.16 -3.18
N ASP A 55 3.01 -38.39 -3.51
CA ASP A 55 2.88 -37.21 -4.35
C ASP A 55 2.87 -37.60 -5.83
N LYS A 56 1.72 -37.43 -6.48
CA LYS A 56 1.51 -37.74 -7.89
C LYS A 56 0.57 -36.74 -8.52
N LYS A 57 1.08 -35.89 -9.41
CA LYS A 57 0.25 -34.98 -10.22
C LYS A 57 -0.63 -35.76 -11.21
N GLY A 58 -1.77 -35.17 -11.54
CA GLY A 58 -2.69 -35.71 -12.54
C GLY A 58 -3.63 -36.77 -11.98
N VAL A 59 -3.88 -36.72 -10.67
CA VAL A 59 -4.90 -37.54 -10.02
C VAL A 59 -6.28 -36.98 -10.36
N THR A 60 -7.10 -37.79 -11.01
CA THR A 60 -8.41 -37.41 -11.55
C THR A 60 -9.55 -38.26 -11.00
N SER A 61 -9.23 -39.42 -10.42
CA SER A 61 -10.19 -40.33 -9.81
C SER A 61 -10.12 -40.26 -8.28
N PRO A 62 -11.24 -40.44 -7.57
CA PRO A 62 -11.25 -40.51 -6.10
C PRO A 62 -10.55 -41.78 -5.56
N ARG A 63 -10.41 -42.81 -6.40
CA ARG A 63 -9.79 -44.10 -6.08
C ARG A 63 -9.09 -44.69 -7.29
N TYR A 64 -8.08 -45.50 -7.02
CA TYR A 64 -7.35 -46.31 -7.99
C TYR A 64 -7.19 -47.73 -7.46
N GLU A 65 -7.39 -48.71 -8.33
CA GLU A 65 -7.04 -50.10 -8.03
C GLU A 65 -5.52 -50.25 -8.08
N ALA A 66 -4.97 -50.91 -7.07
CA ALA A 66 -3.54 -51.12 -6.95
C ALA A 66 -3.23 -52.53 -6.44
N THR A 67 -1.95 -52.92 -6.58
CA THR A 67 -1.43 -54.11 -5.92
C THR A 67 -0.29 -53.71 -5.00
N PHE A 68 -0.30 -54.21 -3.78
CA PHE A 68 0.81 -54.09 -2.86
C PHE A 68 1.33 -55.48 -2.53
N ASN A 69 2.54 -55.76 -2.99
CA ASN A 69 3.05 -57.13 -3.16
C ASN A 69 2.10 -57.95 -4.04
N ASP A 70 1.47 -58.99 -3.48
CA ASP A 70 0.52 -59.87 -4.17
C ASP A 70 -0.95 -59.56 -3.81
N TYR A 71 -1.21 -58.53 -3.01
CA TYR A 71 -2.55 -58.18 -2.53
C TYR A 71 -3.14 -57.03 -3.33
N THR A 72 -4.37 -57.20 -3.82
CA THR A 72 -5.16 -56.09 -4.36
C THR A 72 -5.59 -55.16 -3.25
N ILE A 73 -5.30 -53.87 -3.41
CA ILE A 73 -5.71 -52.79 -2.49
C ILE A 73 -6.35 -51.66 -3.30
N GLU A 74 -7.06 -50.74 -2.64
CA GLU A 74 -7.40 -49.46 -3.27
C GLU A 74 -6.49 -48.36 -2.70
N VAL A 75 -6.10 -47.43 -3.57
CA VAL A 75 -5.39 -46.22 -3.20
C VAL A 75 -6.36 -45.05 -3.39
N ALA A 76 -6.57 -44.27 -2.34
CA ALA A 76 -7.51 -43.15 -2.37
C ALA A 76 -6.79 -41.85 -2.69
N SER A 77 -7.47 -40.91 -3.36
CA SER A 77 -6.96 -39.55 -3.55
C SER A 77 -7.48 -38.59 -2.49
N THR A 78 -6.61 -37.69 -2.04
CA THR A 78 -6.94 -36.62 -1.08
C THR A 78 -6.87 -35.23 -1.73
N SER A 79 -6.25 -35.12 -2.90
CA SER A 79 -6.22 -33.95 -3.77
C SER A 79 -5.95 -34.39 -5.22
N ASP A 80 -5.81 -33.44 -6.13
CA ASP A 80 -5.36 -33.65 -7.52
C ASP A 80 -3.89 -34.09 -7.66
N SER A 81 -3.17 -34.15 -6.54
CA SER A 81 -1.73 -34.33 -6.47
C SER A 81 -1.29 -35.30 -5.37
N THR A 82 -2.21 -35.81 -4.54
CA THR A 82 -1.88 -36.62 -3.37
C THR A 82 -2.75 -37.88 -3.30
N LEU A 83 -2.08 -39.02 -3.15
CA LEU A 83 -2.67 -40.34 -2.94
C LEU A 83 -2.30 -40.87 -1.56
N VAL A 84 -3.16 -41.71 -0.99
CA VAL A 84 -2.94 -42.35 0.32
C VAL A 84 -3.33 -43.83 0.30
N PHE A 85 -2.57 -44.65 1.02
CA PHE A 85 -2.92 -46.04 1.33
C PHE A 85 -2.37 -46.46 2.70
N LEU A 86 -2.94 -47.52 3.30
CA LEU A 86 -2.54 -48.01 4.61
C LEU A 86 -1.69 -49.27 4.47
N ALA A 87 -0.46 -49.23 4.99
CA ALA A 87 0.47 -50.36 4.99
C ALA A 87 0.14 -51.35 6.12
N LEU A 88 -0.99 -52.04 6.02
CA LEU A 88 -1.44 -52.98 7.06
C LEU A 88 -0.42 -54.09 7.32
N PRO A 89 -0.26 -54.56 8.57
CA PRO A 89 0.71 -55.61 8.92
C PRO A 89 0.61 -56.86 8.05
N ASP A 90 -0.59 -57.25 7.62
CA ASP A 90 -0.82 -58.44 6.79
C ASP A 90 -0.48 -58.24 5.30
N LEU A 91 -0.28 -56.99 4.86
CA LEU A 91 0.03 -56.65 3.47
C LEU A 91 1.55 -56.50 3.23
N VAL A 92 2.33 -56.37 4.31
CA VAL A 92 3.77 -56.06 4.25
C VAL A 92 4.64 -57.18 4.78
N VAL A 93 5.88 -57.21 4.29
CA VAL A 93 6.94 -58.09 4.78
C VAL A 93 8.08 -57.24 5.33
N VAL A 94 8.32 -57.32 6.64
CA VAL A 94 9.36 -56.54 7.33
C VAL A 94 10.75 -57.01 6.90
N GLY A 95 11.61 -56.07 6.53
CA GLY A 95 12.99 -56.35 6.10
C GLY A 95 13.13 -56.86 4.67
N GLU A 96 12.05 -56.89 3.89
CA GLU A 96 12.06 -57.18 2.45
C GLU A 96 11.61 -55.96 1.63
N GLU A 97 11.88 -55.97 0.33
CA GLU A 97 11.39 -54.95 -0.60
C GLU A 97 9.90 -55.17 -0.88
N ASN A 98 9.07 -54.17 -0.56
CA ASN A 98 7.63 -54.23 -0.73
C ASN A 98 7.22 -53.34 -1.91
N VAL A 99 6.46 -53.87 -2.87
CA VAL A 99 6.21 -53.17 -4.14
C VAL A 99 4.74 -52.77 -4.27
N LEU A 100 4.48 -51.46 -4.37
CA LEU A 100 3.17 -50.91 -4.74
C LEU A 100 3.12 -50.67 -6.25
N LYS A 101 2.03 -51.09 -6.89
CA LYS A 101 1.76 -50.85 -8.30
C LYS A 101 0.39 -50.23 -8.47
N ILE A 102 0.32 -49.08 -9.14
CA ILE A 102 -0.90 -48.39 -9.55
C ILE A 102 -0.88 -48.27 -11.07
N PRO A 103 -1.40 -49.26 -11.81
CA PRO A 103 -1.28 -49.34 -13.26
C PRO A 103 -1.88 -48.12 -13.99
N ASP A 104 -3.05 -47.65 -13.53
CA ASP A 104 -3.75 -46.50 -14.12
C ASP A 104 -2.95 -45.19 -14.08
N LEU A 105 -1.92 -45.12 -13.24
CA LEU A 105 -1.06 -43.94 -13.08
C LEU A 105 0.39 -44.17 -13.52
N ASP A 106 0.67 -45.34 -14.12
CA ASP A 106 2.00 -45.84 -14.44
C ASP A 106 2.98 -45.69 -13.26
N LEU A 107 2.51 -46.04 -12.05
CA LEU A 107 3.28 -45.82 -10.82
C LEU A 107 3.67 -47.13 -10.14
N TYR A 108 4.98 -47.33 -9.95
CA TYR A 108 5.57 -48.52 -9.34
C TYR A 108 6.57 -48.07 -8.28
N LEU A 109 6.30 -48.34 -7.00
CA LEU A 109 7.09 -47.87 -5.86
C LEU A 109 7.58 -49.03 -5.01
N GLY A 110 8.88 -49.11 -4.77
CA GLY A 110 9.50 -50.04 -3.83
C GLY A 110 9.69 -49.40 -2.46
N TYR A 111 9.30 -50.08 -1.39
CA TYR A 111 9.39 -49.61 -0.02
C TYR A 111 10.22 -50.55 0.86
N GLU A 112 11.07 -49.97 1.70
CA GLU A 112 11.66 -50.67 2.85
C GLU A 112 10.67 -50.61 4.02
N VAL A 113 10.20 -51.76 4.52
CA VAL A 113 9.23 -51.79 5.62
C VAL A 113 9.89 -52.16 6.95
N LYS A 114 9.63 -51.34 7.97
CA LYS A 114 10.02 -51.55 9.37
C LYS A 114 8.81 -51.84 10.26
N GLN A 115 9.02 -52.50 11.39
CA GLN A 115 7.96 -52.74 12.37
C GLN A 115 7.65 -51.45 13.14
N THR A 116 6.38 -51.12 13.32
CA THR A 116 5.95 -50.09 14.29
C THR A 116 6.12 -50.62 15.70
N GLU A 117 6.89 -49.89 16.51
CA GLU A 117 7.14 -50.24 17.91
C GLU A 117 6.11 -49.58 18.83
N MET A 118 5.38 -50.40 19.59
CA MET A 118 4.55 -49.92 20.69
C MET A 118 5.32 -49.93 22.00
N THR A 119 5.33 -48.80 22.70
CA THR A 119 6.03 -48.65 23.99
C THR A 119 5.17 -49.00 25.21
N ALA A 120 3.87 -49.25 25.00
CA ALA A 120 2.87 -49.51 26.04
C ALA A 120 1.79 -50.49 25.52
N THR A 121 0.86 -50.89 26.40
CA THR A 121 -0.28 -51.74 26.01
C THR A 121 -1.24 -51.03 25.06
N ALA A 122 -2.10 -51.78 24.36
CA ALA A 122 -3.08 -51.21 23.44
C ALA A 122 -4.03 -50.21 24.13
N GLU A 123 -4.48 -50.53 25.35
CA GLU A 123 -5.31 -49.62 26.14
C GLU A 123 -4.57 -48.34 26.54
N GLU A 124 -3.30 -48.44 26.95
CA GLU A 124 -2.48 -47.27 27.34
C GLU A 124 -2.17 -46.37 26.14
N VAL A 125 -1.90 -46.96 24.97
CA VAL A 125 -1.64 -46.23 23.72
C VAL A 125 -2.88 -45.47 23.25
N LEU A 126 -4.06 -46.07 23.36
CA LEU A 126 -5.32 -45.45 22.90
C LEU A 126 -5.93 -44.50 23.94
N ALA A 127 -5.48 -44.53 25.20
CA ALA A 127 -6.06 -43.73 26.28
C ALA A 127 -6.16 -42.22 25.97
N PRO A 128 -5.15 -41.55 25.37
CA PRO A 128 -5.24 -40.13 25.02
C PRO A 128 -6.37 -39.84 24.01
N LEU A 129 -6.50 -40.69 22.99
CA LEU A 129 -7.59 -40.57 22.02
C LEU A 129 -8.96 -40.77 22.67
N LEU A 130 -9.08 -41.76 23.56
CA LEU A 130 -10.33 -42.02 24.29
C LEU A 130 -10.70 -40.85 25.21
N GLU A 131 -9.70 -40.19 25.80
CA GLU A 131 -9.90 -38.94 26.56
C GLU A 131 -10.37 -37.81 25.64
N ASP A 132 -9.71 -37.60 24.50
CA ASP A 132 -10.10 -36.58 23.52
C ASP A 132 -11.53 -36.77 23.00
N ILE A 133 -11.94 -38.02 22.75
CA ILE A 133 -13.29 -38.42 22.35
C ILE A 133 -14.30 -38.08 23.46
N ARG A 134 -13.99 -38.40 24.72
CA ARG A 134 -14.89 -38.17 25.86
C ARG A 134 -14.94 -36.70 26.30
N ALA A 135 -13.89 -35.95 26.01
CA ALA A 135 -13.80 -34.52 26.25
C ALA A 135 -14.53 -33.68 25.20
N VAL A 136 -15.15 -34.31 24.18
CA VAL A 136 -16.04 -33.63 23.25
C VAL A 136 -17.28 -33.13 23.99
N ASP A 137 -17.18 -31.91 24.53
CA ASP A 137 -18.34 -31.11 24.91
C ASP A 137 -19.02 -30.65 23.62
N THR A 138 -20.21 -31.19 23.33
CA THR A 138 -21.02 -30.84 22.15
C THR A 138 -21.62 -29.43 22.23
N GLY A 139 -21.34 -28.65 23.28
CA GLY A 139 -21.96 -27.35 23.53
C GLY A 139 -21.94 -26.32 22.39
N GLU A 140 -20.97 -26.35 21.46
CA GLU A 140 -20.89 -25.41 20.30
C GLU A 140 -21.18 -26.07 18.93
N ILE A 141 -21.34 -27.39 18.90
CA ILE A 141 -21.69 -28.21 17.73
C ILE A 141 -22.93 -29.01 18.16
N GLU A 142 -24.12 -28.41 18.02
CA GLU A 142 -25.40 -29.09 18.24
C GLU A 142 -25.66 -30.10 17.11
N GLU A 143 -24.88 -31.18 17.09
CA GLU A 143 -25.08 -32.30 16.18
C GLU A 143 -25.31 -33.55 17.01
N ASP A 144 -26.59 -33.88 17.24
CA ASP A 144 -27.00 -35.08 17.98
C ASP A 144 -26.30 -36.35 17.45
N GLY A 145 -25.99 -36.39 16.15
CA GLY A 145 -25.20 -37.46 15.52
C GLY A 145 -23.78 -37.62 16.10
N VAL A 146 -23.12 -36.55 16.56
CA VAL A 146 -21.70 -36.64 16.99
C VAL A 146 -21.66 -37.35 18.32
N LYS A 147 -22.62 -37.00 19.18
CA LYS A 147 -22.84 -37.67 20.45
C LYS A 147 -23.26 -39.12 20.26
N GLU A 148 -24.22 -39.38 19.37
CA GLU A 148 -24.66 -40.74 19.02
C GLU A 148 -23.49 -41.60 18.52
N PHE A 149 -22.60 -41.03 17.69
CA PHE A 149 -21.42 -41.73 17.21
C PHE A 149 -20.46 -42.09 18.35
N PHE A 150 -20.13 -41.15 19.24
CA PHE A 150 -19.18 -41.42 20.33
C PHE A 150 -19.74 -42.36 21.40
N GLU A 151 -21.05 -42.31 21.67
CA GLU A 151 -21.72 -43.29 22.53
C GLU A 151 -21.66 -44.70 21.90
N GLY A 152 -21.93 -44.81 20.59
CA GLY A 152 -21.78 -46.06 19.85
C GLY A 152 -20.34 -46.57 19.80
N PHE A 153 -19.38 -45.65 19.62
CA PHE A 153 -17.95 -45.95 19.63
C PHE A 153 -17.50 -46.57 20.95
N ASP A 154 -17.89 -46.00 22.11
CA ASP A 154 -17.52 -46.54 23.42
C ASP A 154 -18.08 -47.97 23.60
N HIS A 155 -19.32 -48.22 23.15
CA HIS A 155 -19.92 -49.56 23.21
C HIS A 155 -19.21 -50.55 22.27
N TYR A 156 -18.95 -50.13 21.04
CA TYR A 156 -18.24 -50.93 20.05
C TYR A 156 -16.81 -51.27 20.50
N TYR A 157 -16.05 -50.28 20.96
CA TYR A 157 -14.68 -50.46 21.44
C TYR A 157 -14.61 -51.43 22.63
N ALA A 158 -15.58 -51.36 23.55
CA ALA A 158 -15.66 -52.29 24.67
C ALA A 158 -15.88 -53.75 24.22
N SER A 159 -16.55 -53.95 23.08
CA SER A 159 -16.84 -55.28 22.50
C SER A 159 -15.65 -55.91 21.75
N LEU A 160 -14.66 -55.10 21.35
CA LEU A 160 -13.54 -55.53 20.51
C LEU A 160 -12.64 -56.58 21.18
N SER A 161 -12.10 -57.49 20.36
CA SER A 161 -11.10 -58.45 20.80
C SER A 161 -9.77 -57.77 21.14
N GLY A 162 -8.90 -58.46 21.89
CA GLY A 162 -7.54 -57.97 22.16
C GLY A 162 -6.73 -57.73 20.87
N THR A 163 -6.93 -58.56 19.85
CA THR A 163 -6.28 -58.42 18.55
C THR A 163 -6.75 -57.16 17.81
N ASP A 164 -8.07 -56.88 17.81
CA ASP A 164 -8.61 -55.69 17.15
C ASP A 164 -8.14 -54.40 17.85
N LYS A 165 -8.10 -54.41 19.19
CA LYS A 165 -7.56 -53.29 19.98
C LYS A 165 -6.07 -53.08 19.73
N GLN A 166 -5.32 -54.18 19.59
CA GLN A 166 -3.91 -54.11 19.23
C GLN A 166 -3.71 -53.51 17.84
N LEU A 167 -4.47 -53.94 16.84
CA LEU A 167 -4.43 -53.38 15.48
C LEU A 167 -4.75 -51.87 15.48
N MET A 168 -5.79 -51.45 16.21
CA MET A 168 -6.12 -50.03 16.37
C MET A 168 -4.97 -49.25 17.04
N ALA A 169 -4.35 -49.81 18.07
CA ALA A 169 -3.26 -49.15 18.79
C ALA A 169 -1.96 -49.06 17.97
N GLU A 170 -1.65 -50.06 17.14
CA GLU A 170 -0.52 -50.02 16.20
C GLU A 170 -0.72 -48.91 15.16
N VAL A 171 -1.92 -48.84 14.55
CA VAL A 171 -2.28 -47.75 13.63
C VAL A 171 -2.23 -46.39 14.35
N TYR A 172 -2.75 -46.30 15.57
CA TYR A 172 -2.72 -45.06 16.33
C TYR A 172 -1.28 -44.60 16.61
N THR A 173 -0.42 -45.53 17.02
CA THR A 173 1.01 -45.28 17.29
C THR A 173 1.73 -44.77 16.05
N ALA A 174 1.59 -45.47 14.92
CA ALA A 174 2.30 -45.16 13.68
C ALA A 174 1.95 -43.78 13.11
N ASN A 175 0.76 -43.25 13.40
CA ASN A 175 0.22 -42.11 12.68
C ASN A 175 -0.12 -40.88 13.56
N PHE A 176 -0.32 -41.04 14.88
CA PHE A 176 -0.95 -39.99 15.70
C PHE A 176 -0.28 -39.66 17.05
N THR A 177 0.76 -40.38 17.49
CA THR A 177 1.32 -40.24 18.86
C THR A 177 2.53 -39.32 19.05
N SER A 178 3.17 -38.79 18.00
CA SER A 178 4.36 -37.93 18.16
C SER A 178 4.00 -36.45 18.45
N GLU A 179 4.68 -35.80 19.42
CA GLU A 179 4.45 -34.39 19.82
C GLU A 179 4.73 -33.35 18.72
N THR A 180 5.41 -33.75 17.64
CA THR A 180 5.47 -32.98 16.39
C THR A 180 4.28 -33.33 15.49
N SER A 181 3.10 -33.62 16.04
CA SER A 181 1.98 -34.18 15.29
C SER A 181 1.76 -33.29 14.06
N ASP A 182 2.13 -33.85 12.91
CA ASP A 182 2.14 -33.35 11.54
C ASP A 182 2.16 -34.60 10.66
N LEU A 183 1.24 -35.53 10.96
CA LEU A 183 1.18 -36.90 10.40
C LEU A 183 2.57 -37.58 10.23
N ALA A 184 3.50 -37.29 11.16
CA ALA A 184 4.92 -37.69 11.21
C ALA A 184 5.91 -37.05 10.21
N GLY A 185 5.74 -35.78 9.83
CA GLY A 185 6.74 -35.00 9.09
C GLY A 185 6.79 -35.29 7.58
N ARG A 186 5.71 -35.85 7.03
CA ARG A 186 5.60 -36.30 5.62
C ARG A 186 4.60 -35.49 4.80
N ILE A 187 4.16 -34.35 5.33
CA ILE A 187 3.26 -33.41 4.68
C ILE A 187 3.87 -32.01 4.86
N SER A 188 4.24 -31.35 3.77
CA SER A 188 4.81 -30.00 3.81
C SER A 188 3.69 -28.97 3.91
N LEU A 189 3.59 -28.25 5.04
CA LEU A 189 2.64 -27.15 5.23
C LEU A 189 3.41 -25.82 5.35
N SER A 190 3.32 -24.99 4.32
CA SER A 190 3.72 -23.58 4.39
C SER A 190 2.49 -22.69 4.27
N ASP A 191 2.36 -21.78 5.24
CA ASP A 191 1.67 -20.46 5.19
C ASP A 191 0.65 -20.22 6.32
N ILE A 192 0.33 -18.94 6.50
CA ILE A 192 -0.18 -18.24 7.70
C ILE A 192 -1.53 -18.77 8.25
N LEU A 193 -2.18 -19.74 7.58
CA LEU A 193 -3.37 -20.48 8.02
C LEU A 193 -3.07 -21.82 8.70
N ASN A 194 -1.80 -22.02 9.07
CA ASN A 194 -1.19 -23.28 9.50
C ASN A 194 -2.10 -24.16 10.40
N PRO A 195 -2.80 -23.67 11.45
CA PRO A 195 -3.61 -24.57 12.29
C PRO A 195 -4.95 -25.05 11.68
N CYS A 196 -5.71 -24.19 11.00
CA CYS A 196 -7.02 -24.54 10.41
C CYS A 196 -6.81 -25.49 9.21
N GLN A 197 -5.88 -25.16 8.30
CA GLN A 197 -5.55 -26.01 7.16
C GLN A 197 -4.94 -27.34 7.57
N THR A 198 -4.08 -27.34 8.57
CA THR A 198 -3.51 -28.57 9.13
C THR A 198 -4.60 -29.48 9.70
N ASN A 199 -5.53 -28.93 10.50
CA ASN A 199 -6.62 -29.73 11.05
C ASN A 199 -7.58 -30.23 9.96
N MET A 200 -7.88 -29.41 8.95
CA MET A 200 -8.67 -29.80 7.79
C MET A 200 -8.04 -30.94 7.00
N LEU A 201 -6.74 -30.87 6.74
CA LEU A 201 -6.03 -31.91 6.00
C LEU A 201 -6.03 -33.23 6.78
N ARG A 202 -5.75 -33.19 8.09
CA ARG A 202 -5.77 -34.38 8.96
C ARG A 202 -7.16 -35.01 9.04
N MET A 203 -8.18 -34.18 9.18
CA MET A 203 -9.57 -34.58 9.16
C MET A 203 -9.92 -35.24 7.82
N GLY A 204 -9.61 -34.57 6.69
CA GLY A 204 -9.85 -35.04 5.33
C GLY A 204 -9.22 -36.40 5.05
N ILE A 205 -7.93 -36.53 5.35
CA ILE A 205 -7.20 -37.79 5.23
C ILE A 205 -7.86 -38.88 6.08
N SER A 206 -8.18 -38.59 7.35
CA SER A 206 -8.76 -39.57 8.26
C SER A 206 -10.12 -40.09 7.76
N ALA A 207 -11.02 -39.24 7.27
CA ALA A 207 -12.31 -39.74 6.75
C ALA A 207 -12.19 -40.47 5.42
N VAL A 208 -11.26 -40.06 4.54
CA VAL A 208 -10.99 -40.81 3.31
C VAL A 208 -10.56 -42.23 3.65
N VAL A 209 -9.65 -42.38 4.62
CA VAL A 209 -9.20 -43.69 5.10
C VAL A 209 -10.32 -44.44 5.80
N ALA A 210 -11.18 -43.76 6.58
CA ALA A 210 -12.33 -44.40 7.21
C ALA A 210 -13.24 -45.07 6.17
N VAL A 211 -13.61 -44.35 5.11
CA VAL A 211 -14.46 -44.88 4.03
C VAL A 211 -13.79 -46.06 3.31
N TYR A 212 -12.49 -45.96 3.02
CA TYR A 212 -11.75 -47.04 2.35
C TYR A 212 -11.60 -48.29 3.22
N THR A 213 -11.42 -48.12 4.53
CA THR A 213 -11.25 -49.23 5.47
C THR A 213 -12.58 -49.76 6.00
N ALA A 214 -13.73 -49.42 5.40
CA ALA A 214 -15.07 -49.85 5.82
C ALA A 214 -15.19 -51.36 6.04
N GLU A 215 -14.56 -52.17 5.18
CA GLU A 215 -14.54 -53.63 5.30
C GLU A 215 -13.68 -54.16 6.46
N VAL A 216 -12.94 -53.28 7.15
CA VAL A 216 -12.18 -53.54 8.38
C VAL A 216 -12.74 -52.64 9.49
N PRO A 217 -13.89 -53.00 10.10
CA PRO A 217 -14.64 -52.10 10.97
C PRO A 217 -13.86 -51.47 12.13
N PRO A 218 -12.93 -52.17 12.83
CA PRO A 218 -12.13 -51.54 13.90
C PRO A 218 -11.33 -50.33 13.43
N LEU A 219 -10.76 -50.39 12.22
CA LEU A 219 -9.96 -49.30 11.66
C LEU A 219 -10.85 -48.19 11.13
N SER A 220 -11.90 -48.57 10.41
CA SER A 220 -12.87 -47.63 9.87
C SER A 220 -13.46 -46.73 10.97
N VAL A 221 -13.93 -47.36 12.06
CA VAL A 221 -14.49 -46.67 13.23
C VAL A 221 -13.43 -45.81 13.95
N LEU A 222 -12.18 -46.29 14.07
CA LEU A 222 -11.06 -45.51 14.62
C LEU A 222 -10.82 -44.22 13.83
N PHE A 223 -10.68 -44.33 12.51
CA PHE A 223 -10.42 -43.19 11.64
C PHE A 223 -11.59 -42.21 11.60
N SER A 224 -12.84 -42.67 11.64
CA SER A 224 -14.02 -41.81 11.81
C SER A 224 -14.01 -41.04 13.12
N ALA A 225 -13.64 -41.70 14.24
CA ALA A 225 -13.54 -41.04 15.54
C ALA A 225 -12.45 -39.94 15.54
N ILE A 226 -11.28 -40.24 14.97
CA ILE A 226 -10.19 -39.26 14.83
C ILE A 226 -10.61 -38.11 13.92
N ALA A 227 -11.26 -38.41 12.79
CA ALA A 227 -11.78 -37.40 11.87
C ALA A 227 -12.77 -36.46 12.56
N LEU A 228 -13.65 -36.98 13.42
CA LEU A 228 -14.61 -36.19 14.19
C LEU A 228 -13.96 -35.31 15.27
N VAL A 229 -12.96 -35.84 16.00
CA VAL A 229 -12.18 -35.03 16.95
C VAL A 229 -11.48 -33.87 16.23
N LYS A 230 -10.89 -34.13 15.05
CA LYS A 230 -10.24 -33.07 14.24
C LYS A 230 -11.21 -32.13 13.56
N PHE A 231 -12.40 -32.61 13.20
CA PHE A 231 -13.47 -31.77 12.70
C PHE A 231 -13.91 -30.73 13.74
N ARG A 232 -14.10 -31.12 15.01
CA ARG A 232 -14.37 -30.19 16.11
C ARG A 232 -13.29 -29.10 16.22
N ASP A 233 -12.02 -29.51 16.26
CA ASP A 233 -10.90 -28.59 16.39
C ASP A 233 -10.82 -27.63 15.18
N THR A 234 -11.14 -28.16 13.99
CA THR A 234 -11.24 -27.40 12.73
C THR A 234 -12.37 -26.37 12.81
N VAL A 235 -13.60 -26.79 13.11
CA VAL A 235 -14.78 -25.92 13.21
C VAL A 235 -14.52 -24.79 14.18
N ARG A 236 -14.00 -25.08 15.38
CA ARG A 236 -13.66 -24.05 16.38
C ARG A 236 -12.64 -23.05 15.83
N THR A 237 -11.52 -23.55 15.31
CA THR A 237 -10.41 -22.70 14.84
C THR A 237 -10.82 -21.84 13.65
N CYS A 238 -11.46 -22.43 12.66
CA CYS A 238 -11.88 -21.72 11.45
C CYS A 238 -13.03 -20.75 11.79
N ARG A 239 -13.99 -21.11 12.67
CA ARG A 239 -15.04 -20.19 13.16
C ARG A 239 -14.47 -19.01 13.94
N GLU A 240 -13.45 -19.19 14.77
CA GLU A 240 -12.79 -18.09 15.46
C GLU A 240 -12.16 -17.12 14.46
N ILE A 241 -11.41 -17.64 13.48
CA ILE A 241 -10.81 -16.82 12.41
C ILE A 241 -11.91 -16.05 11.67
N LEU A 242 -12.98 -16.71 11.27
CA LEU A 242 -14.13 -16.14 10.54
C LEU A 242 -14.87 -15.05 11.30
N THR A 243 -15.15 -15.28 12.58
CA THR A 243 -16.07 -14.43 13.35
C THR A 243 -15.34 -13.29 14.05
N THR A 244 -14.05 -13.43 14.34
CA THR A 244 -13.30 -12.46 15.14
C THR A 244 -12.15 -11.78 14.41
N LYS A 245 -11.37 -12.50 13.58
CA LYS A 245 -10.09 -12.00 13.03
C LYS A 245 -10.21 -11.50 11.59
N LEU A 246 -10.86 -12.29 10.74
CA LEU A 246 -11.08 -11.97 9.34
C LEU A 246 -12.33 -11.08 9.21
N LYS A 247 -12.14 -9.88 8.68
CA LYS A 247 -13.17 -8.86 8.53
C LYS A 247 -13.11 -8.26 7.14
N ASN A 248 -14.26 -8.08 6.51
CA ASN A 248 -14.35 -7.20 5.36
C ASN A 248 -14.08 -5.77 5.86
N THR A 249 -12.92 -5.24 5.50
CA THR A 249 -12.42 -3.94 5.95
C THR A 249 -12.53 -2.94 4.81
N PHE A 250 -13.10 -1.78 5.09
CA PHE A 250 -13.25 -0.70 4.13
C PHE A 250 -12.94 0.63 4.81
N LEU A 251 -12.23 1.50 4.09
CA LEU A 251 -11.93 2.85 4.56
C LEU A 251 -13.00 3.80 4.02
N LYS A 252 -13.55 4.62 4.92
CA LYS A 252 -14.45 5.71 4.58
C LYS A 252 -13.74 7.02 4.83
N PHE A 253 -13.56 7.79 3.77
CA PHE A 253 -13.04 9.14 3.89
C PHE A 253 -14.11 10.06 4.50
N LYS A 254 -13.84 10.64 5.66
CA LYS A 254 -14.83 11.41 6.42
C LYS A 254 -15.08 12.80 5.82
N ASP A 255 -14.08 13.36 5.13
CA ASP A 255 -14.10 14.75 4.67
C ASP A 255 -14.86 14.99 3.35
N ALA A 256 -15.34 13.94 2.65
CA ALA A 256 -16.03 14.09 1.36
C ALA A 256 -17.57 14.26 1.42
N LEU A 257 -18.24 14.02 2.57
CA LEU A 257 -19.72 13.99 2.59
C LEU A 257 -20.42 14.66 3.78
N GLU A 258 -19.75 15.02 4.89
CA GLU A 258 -20.47 15.51 6.09
C GLU A 258 -20.21 16.95 6.55
N LEU A 259 -19.29 17.75 5.97
CA LEU A 259 -18.91 19.02 6.60
C LEU A 259 -19.49 20.28 5.94
N LYS A 260 -20.59 20.74 6.56
CA LYS A 260 -21.09 22.13 6.60
C LYS A 260 -20.09 23.10 7.26
N SER A 261 -18.83 23.10 6.84
CA SER A 261 -17.80 24.07 7.25
C SER A 261 -17.36 24.90 6.03
N PRO A 262 -17.47 26.25 6.07
CA PRO A 262 -17.08 27.12 4.95
C PRO A 262 -15.62 26.96 4.48
N VAL A 263 -14.73 26.50 5.38
CA VAL A 263 -13.30 26.28 5.09
C VAL A 263 -13.07 24.94 4.36
N MET A 264 -13.94 23.94 4.59
CA MET A 264 -13.79 22.60 4.00
C MET A 264 -14.47 22.49 2.63
N SER A 265 -15.51 23.28 2.35
CA SER A 265 -16.16 23.36 1.03
C SER A 265 -15.27 23.90 -0.10
N GLN A 266 -14.12 24.51 0.23
CA GLN A 266 -13.14 24.98 -0.76
C GLN A 266 -12.06 23.91 -1.09
N ARG A 267 -12.00 22.81 -0.33
CA ARG A 267 -10.95 21.78 -0.45
C ARG A 267 -11.28 20.65 -1.41
N VAL A 268 -12.57 20.48 -1.74
CA VAL A 268 -13.05 19.49 -2.69
C VAL A 268 -13.70 20.22 -3.86
N GLU A 269 -12.94 20.40 -4.95
CA GLU A 269 -13.44 21.00 -6.19
C GLU A 269 -13.73 19.89 -7.19
N ASN A 270 -14.96 19.82 -7.71
CA ASN A 270 -15.40 18.78 -8.64
C ASN A 270 -15.12 17.32 -8.18
N GLY A 271 -15.12 17.08 -6.87
CA GLY A 271 -14.87 15.77 -6.27
C GLY A 271 -13.38 15.41 -6.09
N LYS A 272 -12.45 16.34 -6.33
CA LYS A 272 -11.00 16.16 -6.14
C LYS A 272 -10.51 16.90 -4.91
N MET A 273 -9.65 16.27 -4.11
CA MET A 273 -9.04 16.92 -2.96
C MET A 273 -7.81 17.71 -3.36
N THR A 274 -7.76 19.00 -3.02
CA THR A 274 -6.61 19.86 -3.37
C THR A 274 -5.55 19.83 -2.26
N PHE A 275 -4.29 19.59 -2.66
CA PHE A 275 -3.09 19.72 -1.84
C PHE A 275 -2.26 20.90 -2.37
N THR A 276 -1.76 21.77 -1.49
CA THR A 276 -0.73 22.74 -1.86
C THR A 276 0.64 22.08 -1.69
N ALA A 277 1.49 22.13 -2.71
CA ALA A 277 2.78 21.43 -2.64
C ALA A 277 3.64 21.95 -1.46
N GLY A 278 4.21 21.02 -0.70
CA GLY A 278 5.03 21.32 0.49
C GLY A 278 4.24 21.72 1.74
N VAL A 279 2.90 21.76 1.67
CA VAL A 279 2.03 22.07 2.82
C VAL A 279 1.41 20.78 3.36
N ALA A 280 1.53 20.57 4.66
CA ALA A 280 0.94 19.42 5.34
C ALA A 280 -0.59 19.55 5.40
N GLU A 281 -1.28 18.53 4.90
CA GLU A 281 -2.73 18.43 4.88
C GLU A 281 -3.25 17.36 5.82
N ARG A 282 -4.41 17.63 6.44
CA ARG A 282 -5.03 16.70 7.40
C ARG A 282 -6.11 15.87 6.70
N LEU A 283 -6.01 14.56 6.83
CA LEU A 283 -6.94 13.57 6.29
C LEU A 283 -7.56 12.79 7.45
N THR A 284 -8.89 12.65 7.41
CA THR A 284 -9.62 11.84 8.39
C THR A 284 -10.24 10.63 7.73
N PHE A 285 -9.91 9.45 8.25
CA PHE A 285 -10.47 8.18 7.81
C PHE A 285 -11.29 7.59 8.95
N ASP A 286 -12.47 7.08 8.62
CA ASP A 286 -13.14 6.09 9.45
C ASP A 286 -12.82 4.70 8.86
N VAL A 287 -12.49 3.76 9.74
CA VAL A 287 -12.28 2.37 9.37
C VAL A 287 -13.58 1.63 9.65
N GLY A 288 -14.18 1.10 8.59
CA GLY A 288 -15.32 0.20 8.68
C GLY A 288 -14.86 -1.24 8.62
N MET A 289 -15.36 -2.07 9.53
CA MET A 289 -15.14 -3.51 9.54
C MET A 289 -16.48 -4.22 9.65
N ARG A 290 -16.58 -5.37 9.01
CA ARG A 290 -17.76 -6.23 9.04
C ARG A 290 -17.30 -7.69 9.09
N GLY A 291 -18.04 -8.56 9.77
CA GLY A 291 -17.84 -10.01 9.58
C GLY A 291 -18.05 -10.40 8.12
N LEU A 292 -17.55 -11.57 7.70
CA LEU A 292 -17.84 -12.05 6.34
C LEU A 292 -19.34 -12.34 6.16
N GLN A 293 -19.84 -12.26 4.93
CA GLN A 293 -21.15 -12.75 4.51
C GLN A 293 -21.06 -13.51 3.20
N ALA A 294 -22.08 -14.28 2.84
CA ALA A 294 -22.09 -15.16 1.67
C ALA A 294 -21.67 -14.44 0.37
N SER A 295 -22.09 -13.18 0.17
CA SER A 295 -21.73 -12.40 -1.02
C SER A 295 -20.24 -12.07 -1.14
N ASP A 296 -19.47 -12.13 -0.05
CA ASP A 296 -18.02 -11.84 -0.10
C ASP A 296 -17.23 -12.95 -0.81
N ALA A 297 -17.84 -14.13 -1.06
CA ALA A 297 -17.20 -15.21 -1.81
C ALA A 297 -16.92 -14.82 -3.26
N GLU A 298 -17.82 -14.01 -3.84
CA GLU A 298 -17.73 -13.62 -5.24
C GLU A 298 -16.60 -12.60 -5.42
N GLY A 299 -15.57 -12.97 -6.19
CA GLY A 299 -14.42 -12.10 -6.45
C GLY A 299 -13.44 -11.99 -5.27
N ALA A 300 -13.58 -12.84 -4.24
CA ALA A 300 -12.64 -12.89 -3.13
C ALA A 300 -11.21 -13.18 -3.62
N THR A 301 -10.22 -12.63 -2.92
CA THR A 301 -8.80 -12.95 -3.10
C THR A 301 -8.13 -13.11 -1.74
N GLY A 302 -6.91 -13.66 -1.73
CA GLY A 302 -6.10 -13.80 -0.52
C GLY A 302 -6.77 -14.61 0.58
N ALA A 303 -6.68 -14.11 1.82
CA ALA A 303 -7.19 -14.81 3.01
C ALA A 303 -8.71 -15.02 2.99
N ILE A 304 -9.49 -14.12 2.37
CA ILE A 304 -10.94 -14.27 2.25
C ILE A 304 -11.28 -15.43 1.32
N ALA A 305 -10.65 -15.50 0.14
CA ALA A 305 -10.86 -16.60 -0.80
C ALA A 305 -10.49 -17.96 -0.20
N ALA A 306 -9.29 -18.04 0.40
CA ALA A 306 -8.83 -19.24 1.08
C ALA A 306 -9.78 -19.67 2.20
N CYS A 307 -10.44 -18.71 2.85
CA CYS A 307 -11.40 -18.99 3.91
C CYS A 307 -12.72 -19.58 3.38
N PHE A 308 -13.25 -19.06 2.26
CA PHE A 308 -14.44 -19.64 1.62
C PHE A 308 -14.16 -21.05 1.08
N GLU A 309 -13.01 -21.25 0.43
CA GLU A 309 -12.56 -22.56 -0.05
C GLU A 309 -12.42 -23.56 1.10
N ALA A 310 -11.91 -23.11 2.24
CA ALA A 310 -11.80 -23.92 3.44
C ALA A 310 -13.18 -24.36 3.98
N ILE A 311 -14.15 -23.44 4.04
CA ILE A 311 -15.52 -23.76 4.48
C ILE A 311 -16.22 -24.69 3.49
N GLU A 312 -16.08 -24.45 2.19
CA GLU A 312 -16.66 -25.30 1.15
C GLU A 312 -16.09 -26.73 1.24
N SER A 313 -14.77 -26.84 1.37
CA SER A 313 -14.08 -28.13 1.55
C SER A 313 -14.49 -28.84 2.84
N LEU A 314 -14.69 -28.10 3.94
CA LEU A 314 -15.19 -28.62 5.21
C LEU A 314 -16.62 -29.18 5.06
N ASN A 315 -17.49 -28.45 4.36
CA ASN A 315 -18.87 -28.85 4.15
C ASN A 315 -18.96 -30.09 3.24
N ALA A 316 -18.23 -30.10 2.12
CA ALA A 316 -18.16 -31.24 1.21
C ALA A 316 -17.59 -32.49 1.89
N PHE A 317 -16.61 -32.32 2.79
CA PHE A 317 -16.06 -33.41 3.58
C PHE A 317 -17.12 -34.13 4.43
N VAL A 318 -17.95 -33.37 5.15
CA VAL A 318 -18.97 -33.93 6.04
C VAL A 318 -20.00 -34.72 5.23
N THR A 319 -20.48 -34.13 4.13
CA THR A 319 -21.53 -34.73 3.30
C THR A 319 -21.02 -35.94 2.52
N ASP A 320 -19.82 -35.89 1.96
CA ASP A 320 -19.38 -36.84 0.93
C ASP A 320 -18.48 -37.95 1.49
N LYS A 321 -17.90 -37.77 2.68
CA LYS A 321 -16.98 -38.75 3.30
C LYS A 321 -17.53 -39.28 4.61
N LEU A 322 -17.74 -38.39 5.57
CA LEU A 322 -18.03 -38.80 6.94
C LEU A 322 -19.43 -39.43 7.07
N ASN A 323 -20.45 -38.81 6.47
CA ASN A 323 -21.81 -39.37 6.42
C ASN A 323 -21.90 -40.70 5.66
N VAL A 324 -21.02 -40.92 4.67
CA VAL A 324 -20.95 -42.20 3.93
C VAL A 324 -20.43 -43.32 4.83
N ALA A 325 -19.35 -43.07 5.59
CA ALA A 325 -18.82 -44.02 6.56
C ALA A 325 -19.87 -44.35 7.65
N ILE A 326 -20.56 -43.33 8.16
CA ILE A 326 -21.62 -43.50 9.15
C ILE A 326 -22.78 -44.34 8.62
N ALA A 327 -23.22 -44.07 7.39
CA ALA A 327 -24.27 -44.85 6.75
C ALA A 327 -23.89 -46.35 6.67
N TYR A 328 -22.63 -46.64 6.35
CA TYR A 328 -22.12 -48.01 6.33
C TYR A 328 -22.19 -48.68 7.72
N TYR A 329 -21.78 -48.01 8.80
CA TYR A 329 -21.85 -48.62 10.14
C TYR A 329 -23.28 -48.75 10.66
N ASN A 330 -24.16 -47.79 10.37
CA ASN A 330 -25.58 -47.90 10.70
C ASN A 330 -26.23 -49.11 10.01
N GLU A 331 -25.77 -49.46 8.81
CA GLU A 331 -26.26 -50.62 8.07
C GLU A 331 -25.62 -51.93 8.59
N THR A 332 -24.31 -51.94 8.81
CA THR A 332 -23.54 -53.16 9.07
C THR A 332 -23.34 -53.49 10.55
N MET A 333 -23.46 -52.50 11.43
CA MET A 333 -23.26 -52.60 12.89
C MET A 333 -24.39 -51.90 13.67
N PRO A 334 -25.67 -52.22 13.40
CA PRO A 334 -26.82 -51.52 13.99
C PRO A 334 -26.96 -51.71 15.51
N ASP A 335 -26.32 -52.73 16.08
CA ASP A 335 -26.29 -52.96 17.53
C ASP A 335 -25.44 -51.90 18.27
N TYR A 336 -24.54 -51.22 17.56
CA TYR A 336 -23.64 -50.21 18.10
C TYR A 336 -23.93 -48.80 17.57
N PHE A 337 -24.33 -48.68 16.30
CA PHE A 337 -24.50 -47.40 15.62
C PHE A 337 -25.94 -47.21 15.10
N SER A 338 -26.55 -46.08 15.46
CA SER A 338 -27.80 -45.56 14.86
C SER A 338 -27.67 -44.04 14.73
N VAL A 339 -26.59 -43.60 14.11
CA VAL A 339 -26.16 -42.21 14.09
C VAL A 339 -26.91 -41.42 13.02
N SER A 340 -27.49 -40.30 13.40
CA SER A 340 -28.08 -39.34 12.48
C SER A 340 -27.00 -38.71 11.59
N PRO A 341 -27.24 -38.51 10.28
CA PRO A 341 -26.26 -37.87 9.41
C PRO A 341 -26.00 -36.43 9.88
N PHE A 342 -24.75 -36.00 9.79
CA PHE A 342 -24.34 -34.63 10.11
C PHE A 342 -24.88 -33.65 9.09
N GLU A 343 -25.34 -32.49 9.57
CA GLU A 343 -25.77 -31.35 8.74
C GLU A 343 -24.63 -30.33 8.56
N VAL A 344 -24.80 -29.38 7.64
CA VAL A 344 -23.75 -28.44 7.20
C VAL A 344 -23.27 -27.55 8.38
N PRO A 345 -22.00 -27.66 8.83
CA PRO A 345 -21.58 -27.22 10.17
C PRO A 345 -21.19 -25.75 10.31
N VAL A 346 -20.96 -25.03 9.21
CA VAL A 346 -20.57 -23.61 9.25
C VAL A 346 -21.42 -22.78 8.27
N PRO A 347 -22.59 -22.27 8.70
CA PRO A 347 -23.34 -21.34 7.90
C PRO A 347 -22.58 -20.01 7.82
N ILE A 348 -22.31 -19.56 6.60
CA ILE A 348 -21.84 -18.19 6.37
C ILE A 348 -23.08 -17.30 6.42
N PRO A 349 -23.11 -16.26 7.26
CA PRO A 349 -24.29 -15.42 7.36
C PRO A 349 -24.57 -14.72 6.02
N GLU A 350 -25.85 -14.54 5.69
CA GLU A 350 -26.26 -13.79 4.49
C GLU A 350 -25.93 -12.31 4.61
N GLU A 351 -25.99 -11.78 5.83
CA GLU A 351 -25.65 -10.40 6.16
C GLU A 351 -24.84 -10.35 7.45
N SER A 352 -23.86 -9.46 7.53
CA SER A 352 -23.19 -9.13 8.80
C SER A 352 -23.28 -7.65 9.12
N MET A 353 -23.34 -7.29 10.40
CA MET A 353 -23.35 -5.88 10.80
C MET A 353 -21.98 -5.25 10.67
N SER A 354 -21.93 -4.02 10.15
CA SER A 354 -20.72 -3.23 10.05
C SER A 354 -20.53 -2.37 11.29
N THR A 355 -19.30 -2.33 11.78
CA THR A 355 -18.82 -1.42 12.82
C THR A 355 -17.90 -0.40 12.18
N VAL A 356 -18.13 0.88 12.46
CA VAL A 356 -17.29 1.97 11.95
C VAL A 356 -16.65 2.66 13.15
N THR A 357 -15.33 2.81 13.11
CA THR A 357 -14.55 3.49 14.14
C THR A 357 -13.65 4.54 13.50
N GLU A 358 -13.25 5.54 14.28
CA GLU A 358 -12.23 6.50 13.85
C GLU A 358 -10.87 5.80 13.72
N LEU A 359 -10.01 6.32 12.84
CA LEU A 359 -8.66 5.80 12.63
C LEU A 359 -7.85 5.82 13.94
N THR A 360 -7.36 4.67 14.38
CA THR A 360 -6.47 4.50 15.54
C THR A 360 -5.02 4.37 15.08
N THR A 361 -4.06 4.43 16.02
CA THR A 361 -2.65 4.16 15.71
C THR A 361 -2.44 2.77 15.11
N GLU A 362 -3.11 1.75 15.63
CA GLU A 362 -3.03 0.37 15.15
C GLU A 362 -3.48 0.27 13.68
N PHE A 363 -4.60 0.89 13.31
CA PHE A 363 -5.04 0.92 11.92
C PHE A 363 -4.12 1.73 11.01
N TYR A 364 -3.50 2.79 11.54
CA TYR A 364 -2.54 3.59 10.78
C TYR A 364 -1.26 2.83 10.44
N GLU A 365 -0.78 1.94 11.31
CA GLU A 365 0.40 1.11 11.04
C GLU A 365 0.20 0.17 9.83
N GLY A 366 -1.04 -0.22 9.55
CA GLY A 366 -1.40 -1.01 8.37
C GLY A 366 -1.65 -0.18 7.10
N LEU A 367 -1.68 1.16 7.18
CA LEU A 367 -1.95 2.03 6.03
C LEU A 367 -0.69 2.34 5.24
N SER A 368 -0.79 2.28 3.91
CA SER A 368 0.21 2.81 3.00
C SER A 368 -0.44 3.68 1.92
N PHE A 369 0.33 4.62 1.39
CA PHE A 369 -0.15 5.59 0.40
C PHE A 369 0.85 5.71 -0.74
N THR A 370 0.33 5.78 -1.96
CA THR A 370 1.09 6.03 -3.18
C THR A 370 0.33 7.00 -4.08
N VAL A 371 1.03 7.67 -4.98
CA VAL A 371 0.41 8.57 -5.95
C VAL A 371 0.57 7.99 -7.35
N ALA A 372 -0.47 8.07 -8.16
CA ALA A 372 -0.49 7.45 -9.49
C ALA A 372 0.42 8.14 -10.52
N ASP A 373 0.62 9.45 -10.37
CA ASP A 373 1.45 10.26 -11.28
C ASP A 373 2.90 10.31 -10.79
N GLU A 374 3.85 9.98 -11.67
CA GLU A 374 5.28 9.96 -11.37
C GLU A 374 5.87 11.33 -11.02
N ASN A 375 5.18 12.42 -11.38
CA ASN A 375 5.58 13.79 -11.09
C ASN A 375 5.13 14.27 -9.71
N VAL A 376 4.39 13.43 -8.95
CA VAL A 376 3.92 13.75 -7.60
C VAL A 376 4.46 12.72 -6.60
N ILE A 377 5.00 13.22 -5.49
CA ILE A 377 5.56 12.39 -4.42
C ILE A 377 4.88 12.68 -3.08
N VAL A 378 4.77 11.65 -2.25
CA VAL A 378 4.47 11.79 -0.82
C VAL A 378 5.76 12.18 -0.12
N GLN A 379 5.88 13.43 0.34
CA GLN A 379 7.09 13.94 0.98
C GLN A 379 7.15 13.56 2.46
N GLU A 380 6.04 13.69 3.16
CA GLU A 380 5.94 13.39 4.58
C GLU A 380 4.56 12.81 4.88
N ILE A 381 4.53 11.83 5.78
CA ILE A 381 3.29 11.30 6.34
C ILE A 381 3.47 11.04 7.83
N SER A 382 2.51 11.48 8.63
CA SER A 382 2.47 11.20 10.06
C SER A 382 1.03 11.01 10.53
N TYR A 383 0.87 10.48 11.73
CA TYR A 383 -0.43 10.31 12.36
C TYR A 383 -0.43 10.92 13.76
N SER A 384 -1.43 11.73 14.05
CA SER A 384 -1.66 12.27 15.39
C SER A 384 -3.14 12.55 15.65
N ASN A 385 -3.62 12.17 16.83
CA ASN A 385 -4.98 12.46 17.31
C ASN A 385 -6.09 12.07 16.31
N GLY A 386 -6.05 10.86 15.74
CA GLY A 386 -7.08 10.38 14.80
C GLY A 386 -6.96 10.91 13.37
N MET A 387 -5.92 11.67 13.06
CA MET A 387 -5.74 12.29 11.74
C MET A 387 -4.39 11.93 11.13
N VAL A 388 -4.40 11.63 9.83
CA VAL A 388 -3.20 11.51 9.01
C VAL A 388 -2.82 12.91 8.54
N GLN A 389 -1.58 13.31 8.79
CA GLN A 389 -0.98 14.50 8.19
C GLN A 389 -0.13 14.06 7.02
N MET A 390 -0.39 14.61 5.83
CA MET A 390 0.28 14.23 4.59
C MET A 390 0.74 15.48 3.85
N THR A 391 2.00 15.48 3.42
CA THR A 391 2.57 16.51 2.56
C THR A 391 2.86 15.90 1.21
N LEU A 392 2.25 16.46 0.16
CA LEU A 392 2.55 16.11 -1.23
C LEU A 392 3.48 17.16 -1.84
N GLY A 393 4.28 16.76 -2.81
CA GLY A 393 5.13 17.67 -3.58
C GLY A 393 5.41 17.17 -4.98
N TYR A 394 6.06 18.02 -5.76
CA TYR A 394 6.53 17.66 -7.10
C TYR A 394 7.79 16.79 -6.99
N ALA A 395 7.87 15.76 -7.83
CA ALA A 395 9.07 14.94 -7.95
C ALA A 395 10.26 15.75 -8.47
N ASP A 396 9.98 16.65 -9.42
CA ASP A 396 10.91 17.65 -9.94
C ASP A 396 10.46 19.06 -9.51
N PRO A 397 11.26 19.79 -8.72
CA PRO A 397 10.95 21.15 -8.29
C PRO A 397 10.67 22.14 -9.44
N GLU A 398 11.23 21.91 -10.63
CA GLU A 398 10.99 22.79 -11.80
C GLU A 398 9.52 22.73 -12.28
N LEU A 399 8.80 21.64 -11.97
CA LEU A 399 7.37 21.51 -12.31
C LEU A 399 6.46 22.37 -11.42
N ALA A 400 6.98 22.93 -10.34
CA ALA A 400 6.21 23.74 -9.39
C ALA A 400 5.85 25.13 -9.92
N GLU A 401 6.47 25.59 -11.01
CA GLU A 401 6.15 26.87 -11.67
C GLU A 401 4.85 26.76 -12.49
N GLY A 402 3.71 26.90 -11.81
CA GLY A 402 2.41 27.16 -12.45
C GLY A 402 1.64 25.96 -13.00
N ASN A 403 2.11 24.73 -12.80
CA ASN A 403 1.39 23.53 -13.25
C ASN A 403 0.68 22.83 -12.08
N ASP A 404 -0.64 22.90 -12.08
CA ASP A 404 -1.45 22.04 -11.22
C ASP A 404 -1.49 20.63 -11.82
N ILE A 405 -1.28 19.60 -11.00
CA ILE A 405 -1.32 18.19 -11.44
C ILE A 405 -2.54 17.52 -10.82
N GLU A 406 -3.42 17.00 -11.65
CA GLU A 406 -4.53 16.16 -11.20
C GLU A 406 -4.14 14.68 -11.29
N THR A 407 -4.28 13.96 -10.19
CA THR A 407 -3.84 12.55 -10.08
C THR A 407 -4.73 11.79 -9.09
N SER A 408 -4.34 10.58 -8.70
CA SER A 408 -5.02 9.76 -7.70
C SER A 408 -4.05 9.38 -6.58
N LEU A 409 -4.47 9.61 -5.34
CA LEU A 409 -3.85 9.08 -4.14
C LEU A 409 -4.41 7.68 -3.90
N HIS A 410 -3.60 6.67 -4.17
CA HIS A 410 -3.90 5.30 -3.82
C HIS A 410 -3.57 5.05 -2.35
N TYR A 411 -4.40 4.25 -1.70
CA TYR A 411 -4.15 3.79 -0.35
C TYR A 411 -4.38 2.29 -0.27
N THR A 412 -3.57 1.62 0.53
CA THR A 412 -3.81 0.24 0.94
C THR A 412 -3.87 0.19 2.46
N TYR A 413 -4.75 -0.64 2.99
CA TYR A 413 -4.69 -1.08 4.37
C TYR A 413 -4.41 -2.57 4.37
N THR A 414 -3.42 -3.00 5.16
CA THR A 414 -3.09 -4.40 5.33
C THR A 414 -2.75 -4.69 6.79
N ASP A 415 -3.36 -5.73 7.34
CA ASP A 415 -2.98 -6.32 8.63
C ASP A 415 -2.66 -7.82 8.46
N ALA A 416 -2.52 -8.56 9.57
CA ALA A 416 -2.19 -9.99 9.54
C ALA A 416 -3.26 -10.87 8.85
N TYR A 417 -4.49 -10.38 8.68
CA TYR A 417 -5.65 -11.13 8.19
C TYR A 417 -6.39 -10.44 7.03
N ASN A 418 -6.33 -9.12 6.94
CA ASN A 418 -7.19 -8.31 6.07
C ASN A 418 -6.33 -7.44 5.13
N SER A 419 -6.80 -7.27 3.89
CA SER A 419 -6.25 -6.31 2.96
C SER A 419 -7.37 -5.61 2.19
N THR A 420 -7.25 -4.30 2.00
CA THR A 420 -8.17 -3.50 1.19
C THR A 420 -7.44 -2.35 0.55
N GLU A 421 -7.88 -1.94 -0.63
CA GLU A 421 -7.28 -0.84 -1.39
C GLU A 421 -8.35 0.11 -1.91
N GLY A 422 -7.93 1.34 -2.19
CA GLY A 422 -8.78 2.32 -2.83
C GLY A 422 -7.98 3.48 -3.38
N SER A 423 -8.69 4.43 -3.97
CA SER A 423 -8.08 5.64 -4.47
C SER A 423 -8.97 6.85 -4.26
N LEU A 424 -8.33 8.00 -4.04
CA LEU A 424 -8.95 9.30 -3.93
C LEU A 424 -8.39 10.18 -5.05
N PRO A 425 -9.24 10.81 -5.87
CA PRO A 425 -8.75 11.78 -6.84
C PRO A 425 -8.23 13.04 -6.10
N VAL A 426 -7.03 13.47 -6.43
CA VAL A 426 -6.35 14.61 -5.81
C VAL A 426 -5.84 15.59 -6.85
N LYS A 427 -5.66 16.84 -6.46
CA LYS A 427 -5.03 17.89 -7.25
C LYS A 427 -3.86 18.45 -6.46
N LEU A 428 -2.64 18.32 -6.96
CA LEU A 428 -1.48 19.03 -6.44
C LEU A 428 -1.44 20.41 -7.09
N GLN A 429 -1.59 21.44 -6.26
CA GLN A 429 -1.57 22.83 -6.66
C GLN A 429 -0.19 23.43 -6.36
N SER A 430 0.31 24.23 -7.31
CA SER A 430 1.53 25.01 -7.09
C SER A 430 1.34 25.95 -5.88
N PRO A 431 2.32 26.08 -4.97
CA PRO A 431 2.22 27.01 -3.85
C PRO A 431 2.14 28.48 -4.31
N CYS A 432 2.46 28.75 -5.58
CA CYS A 432 2.40 30.08 -6.16
C CYS A 432 1.11 30.34 -6.96
N SER A 433 0.27 29.32 -7.25
CA SER A 433 -0.91 29.55 -8.10
C SER A 433 -2.02 30.28 -7.33
N GLY A 434 -2.20 31.56 -7.68
CA GLY A 434 -3.21 32.46 -7.10
C GLY A 434 -2.67 33.49 -6.09
N SER A 435 -1.40 33.37 -5.68
CA SER A 435 -0.70 34.38 -4.87
C SER A 435 0.77 34.45 -5.29
N ASP A 436 1.00 34.88 -6.54
CA ASP A 436 2.35 35.17 -7.05
C ASP A 436 3.08 35.96 -5.97
N LEU A 437 4.20 35.40 -5.48
CA LEU A 437 5.07 36.15 -4.59
C LEU A 437 5.41 37.44 -5.34
N ALA A 438 4.99 38.55 -4.76
CA ALA A 438 5.19 39.86 -5.34
C ALA A 438 5.98 40.69 -4.34
N VAL A 439 6.94 41.45 -4.85
CA VAL A 439 7.74 42.37 -4.04
C VAL A 439 7.53 43.79 -4.55
N THR A 440 7.26 44.69 -3.63
CA THR A 440 7.17 46.13 -3.89
C THR A 440 8.24 46.87 -3.09
N THR A 441 8.77 47.96 -3.64
CA THR A 441 9.83 48.75 -3.00
C THR A 441 9.35 50.16 -2.68
N THR A 442 9.87 50.71 -1.59
CA THR A 442 9.65 52.11 -1.18
C THR A 442 10.98 52.77 -0.91
N ILE A 443 11.13 54.04 -1.31
CA ILE A 443 12.34 54.84 -1.15
C ILE A 443 12.10 55.91 -0.09
N SER A 444 13.05 56.06 0.85
CA SER A 444 13.07 57.15 1.83
C SER A 444 14.51 57.63 2.06
N GLY A 445 14.89 58.75 1.45
CA GLY A 445 16.28 59.22 1.44
C GLY A 445 17.21 58.16 0.82
N ASN A 446 18.28 57.80 1.52
CA ASN A 446 19.25 56.80 1.07
C ASN A 446 18.89 55.35 1.51
N THR A 447 17.61 55.09 1.73
CA THR A 447 17.08 53.82 2.21
C THR A 447 16.05 53.29 1.24
N VAL A 448 16.15 52.00 0.93
CA VAL A 448 15.13 51.26 0.19
C VAL A 448 14.59 50.13 1.06
N THR A 449 13.27 50.02 1.14
CA THR A 449 12.57 48.93 1.84
C THR A 449 11.75 48.11 0.86
N ALA A 450 11.92 46.80 0.87
CA ALA A 450 11.13 45.83 0.12
C ALA A 450 10.05 45.21 1.01
N VAL A 451 8.84 45.07 0.48
CA VAL A 451 7.71 44.41 1.12
C VAL A 451 7.22 43.29 0.21
N ALA A 452 7.22 42.08 0.74
CA ALA A 452 6.76 40.90 0.04
C ALA A 452 5.29 40.60 0.40
N THR A 453 4.51 40.18 -0.58
CA THR A 453 3.11 39.76 -0.44
C THR A 453 2.86 38.50 -1.27
N GLY A 454 1.99 37.60 -0.83
CA GLY A 454 1.82 36.28 -1.46
C GLY A 454 2.85 35.25 -0.95
N GLY A 455 2.94 34.08 -1.57
CA GLY A 455 3.81 32.97 -1.14
C GLY A 455 3.61 32.51 0.32
N ILE A 456 4.51 31.68 0.84
CA ILE A 456 4.46 31.16 2.22
C ILE A 456 5.53 31.84 3.11
N PRO A 457 5.17 32.65 4.12
CA PRO A 457 6.13 33.28 5.03
C PRO A 457 6.80 32.26 5.99
N PRO A 458 7.98 32.56 6.57
CA PRO A 458 8.78 33.79 6.44
C PRO A 458 9.51 33.94 5.08
N TYR A 459 9.81 35.18 4.69
CA TYR A 459 10.52 35.50 3.44
C TYR A 459 12.01 35.74 3.67
N THR A 460 12.83 35.35 2.69
CA THR A 460 14.25 35.67 2.59
C THR A 460 14.47 36.77 1.55
N TYR A 461 15.22 37.81 1.90
CA TYR A 461 15.52 38.95 1.02
C TYR A 461 17.02 39.00 0.74
N GLN A 462 17.38 39.12 -0.53
CA GLN A 462 18.76 39.28 -0.96
C GLN A 462 18.87 40.46 -1.93
N TRP A 463 19.62 41.49 -1.53
CA TRP A 463 19.86 42.67 -2.35
C TRP A 463 21.07 42.49 -3.26
N SER A 464 21.09 43.18 -4.41
CA SER A 464 22.25 43.23 -5.32
C SER A 464 23.53 43.79 -4.67
N THR A 465 23.40 44.46 -3.52
CA THR A 465 24.50 44.93 -2.67
C THR A 465 25.10 43.83 -1.79
N GLY A 466 24.49 42.64 -1.74
CA GLY A 466 24.85 41.53 -0.87
C GLY A 466 24.26 41.61 0.54
N VAL A 467 23.41 42.61 0.82
CA VAL A 467 22.73 42.75 2.12
C VAL A 467 21.53 41.81 2.19
N GLU A 468 21.34 41.18 3.35
CA GLU A 468 20.15 40.40 3.67
C GLU A 468 19.15 41.22 4.50
N GLY A 469 17.85 40.97 4.31
CA GLY A 469 16.77 41.60 5.06
C GLY A 469 15.91 42.56 4.23
N SER A 470 14.75 42.95 4.78
CA SER A 470 13.72 43.71 4.05
C SER A 470 14.10 45.16 3.73
N SER A 471 15.21 45.68 4.24
CA SER A 471 15.64 47.07 3.99
C SER A 471 17.15 47.17 3.83
N VAL A 472 17.59 48.04 2.94
CA VAL A 472 19.00 48.40 2.72
C VAL A 472 19.17 49.91 2.84
N ASN A 473 20.19 50.34 3.59
CA ASN A 473 20.44 51.74 3.95
C ASN A 473 21.80 52.21 3.43
N GLY A 474 22.00 53.53 3.37
CA GLY A 474 23.29 54.14 3.01
C GLY A 474 23.61 54.01 1.52
N LEU A 475 22.58 53.88 0.70
CA LEU A 475 22.71 53.75 -0.75
C LEU A 475 23.10 55.08 -1.40
N VAL A 476 23.82 54.98 -2.51
CA VAL A 476 24.12 56.09 -3.41
C VAL A 476 23.17 56.03 -4.60
N PRO A 477 23.02 57.11 -5.38
CA PRO A 477 22.20 57.05 -6.60
C PRO A 477 22.63 55.89 -7.51
N GLY A 478 21.65 55.11 -7.97
CA GLY A 478 21.89 53.88 -8.73
C GLY A 478 20.70 52.94 -8.73
N THR A 479 20.83 51.87 -9.52
CA THR A 479 19.84 50.80 -9.63
C THR A 479 20.17 49.68 -8.64
N TYR A 480 19.16 49.26 -7.88
CA TYR A 480 19.24 48.16 -6.94
C TYR A 480 18.19 47.11 -7.24
N THR A 481 18.54 45.84 -7.06
CA THR A 481 17.64 44.73 -7.30
C THR A 481 17.49 43.94 -6.01
N VAL A 482 16.28 43.51 -5.70
CA VAL A 482 16.01 42.61 -4.57
C VAL A 482 15.39 41.33 -5.09
N PHE A 483 16.00 40.22 -4.70
CA PHE A 483 15.48 38.88 -4.88
C PHE A 483 14.82 38.44 -3.58
N VAL A 484 13.56 38.04 -3.66
CA VAL A 484 12.78 37.56 -2.51
C VAL A 484 12.39 36.11 -2.76
N THR A 485 12.63 35.26 -1.78
CA THR A 485 12.18 33.86 -1.80
C THR A 485 11.31 33.59 -0.57
N ASP A 486 10.28 32.78 -0.74
CA ASP A 486 9.43 32.36 0.37
C ASP A 486 10.05 31.24 1.22
N ASN A 487 9.35 30.79 2.26
CA ASN A 487 9.85 29.77 3.19
C ASN A 487 10.01 28.39 2.54
N THR A 488 9.30 28.11 1.45
CA THR A 488 9.42 26.83 0.74
C THR A 488 10.62 26.80 -0.20
N GLY A 489 11.13 27.96 -0.59
CA GLY A 489 12.19 28.07 -1.60
C GLY A 489 11.67 28.00 -3.04
N VAL A 490 10.35 27.79 -3.23
CA VAL A 490 9.74 27.54 -4.54
C VAL A 490 9.25 28.82 -5.20
N CYS A 491 8.60 29.71 -4.44
CA CYS A 491 8.17 31.00 -5.00
C CYS A 491 9.30 32.02 -4.87
N ALA A 492 9.69 32.62 -5.99
CA ALA A 492 10.68 33.69 -6.04
C ALA A 492 10.12 34.92 -6.77
N ALA A 493 10.53 36.10 -6.32
CA ALA A 493 10.14 37.37 -6.91
C ALA A 493 11.34 38.30 -6.99
N GLU A 494 11.44 39.04 -8.09
CA GLU A 494 12.49 40.02 -8.31
C GLU A 494 11.86 41.37 -8.62
N THR A 495 12.40 42.43 -8.03
CA THR A 495 12.07 43.79 -8.44
C THR A 495 13.29 44.69 -8.41
N GLU A 496 13.26 45.67 -9.29
CA GLU A 496 14.30 46.67 -9.46
C GLU A 496 13.79 48.03 -8.96
N VAL A 497 14.68 48.79 -8.33
CA VAL A 497 14.41 50.13 -7.81
C VAL A 497 15.59 51.04 -8.10
N THR A 498 15.30 52.17 -8.72
CA THR A 498 16.30 53.18 -9.06
C THR A 498 16.25 54.31 -8.04
N LEU A 499 17.36 54.52 -7.33
CA LEU A 499 17.56 55.68 -6.48
C LEU A 499 18.13 56.81 -7.32
N GLU A 500 17.34 57.86 -7.57
CA GLU A 500 17.79 59.02 -8.33
C GLU A 500 18.68 59.97 -7.49
N GLU A 501 19.58 60.66 -8.16
CA GLU A 501 20.44 61.67 -7.54
C GLU A 501 19.58 62.84 -7.07
N THR A 502 19.50 63.03 -5.75
CA THR A 502 18.82 64.19 -5.17
C THR A 502 19.83 65.33 -5.09
N PHE A 503 19.73 66.29 -6.03
CA PHE A 503 20.51 67.53 -5.94
C PHE A 503 19.97 68.40 -4.82
N VAL A 504 20.74 68.56 -3.75
CA VAL A 504 20.47 69.55 -2.70
C VAL A 504 21.02 70.91 -3.16
N TYR A 505 20.15 71.84 -3.50
CA TYR A 505 20.55 73.20 -3.91
C TYR A 505 20.68 74.14 -2.71
N GLU A 506 21.77 74.04 -1.95
CA GLU A 506 22.08 75.04 -0.91
C GLU A 506 23.20 75.97 -1.38
N GLY A 507 22.87 77.25 -1.55
CA GLY A 507 23.86 78.21 -2.02
C GLY A 507 23.31 79.61 -2.22
N THR A 508 24.23 80.57 -2.27
CA THR A 508 23.89 81.94 -2.65
C THR A 508 24.19 82.17 -4.11
N TRP A 509 23.15 82.50 -4.87
CA TRP A 509 23.23 82.70 -6.31
C TRP A 509 23.39 84.18 -6.63
N VAL A 510 24.21 84.47 -7.64
CA VAL A 510 24.47 85.84 -8.11
C VAL A 510 24.16 85.93 -9.61
N ILE A 511 23.19 86.77 -9.97
CA ILE A 511 22.90 87.12 -11.37
C ILE A 511 23.53 88.47 -11.64
N ASN A 512 24.46 88.55 -12.60
CA ASN A 512 25.04 89.81 -13.04
C ASN A 512 24.45 90.18 -14.41
N ILE A 513 23.75 91.31 -14.44
CA ILE A 513 23.18 91.91 -15.65
C ILE A 513 24.18 92.95 -16.13
N TYR A 514 24.62 92.84 -17.39
CA TYR A 514 25.57 93.76 -18.01
C TYR A 514 24.88 94.56 -19.12
N ASP A 515 25.18 95.85 -19.18
CA ASP A 515 24.79 96.77 -20.25
C ASP A 515 26.07 97.28 -20.94
N ASP A 516 26.19 97.04 -22.25
CA ASP A 516 27.37 97.34 -23.08
C ASP A 516 28.74 96.95 -22.47
N GLY A 517 28.79 95.81 -21.77
CA GLY A 517 30.03 95.28 -21.15
C GLY A 517 30.37 95.85 -19.77
N ALA A 518 29.54 96.74 -19.22
CA ALA A 518 29.64 97.20 -17.83
C ALA A 518 28.53 96.57 -16.96
N PRO A 519 28.81 96.18 -15.70
CA PRO A 519 27.79 95.61 -14.82
C PRO A 519 26.71 96.66 -14.52
N TYR A 520 25.47 96.37 -14.92
CA TYR A 520 24.29 97.22 -14.77
C TYR A 520 23.52 96.91 -13.48
N SER A 521 23.38 95.62 -13.14
CA SER A 521 22.83 95.22 -11.85
C SER A 521 23.25 93.82 -11.41
N THR A 522 23.32 93.61 -10.11
CA THR A 522 23.54 92.29 -9.50
C THR A 522 22.32 91.89 -8.68
N LEU A 523 21.75 90.72 -8.93
CA LEU A 523 20.72 90.08 -8.12
C LEU A 523 21.36 89.03 -7.23
N LYS A 524 21.09 89.04 -5.92
CA LYS A 524 21.56 88.00 -4.99
C LYS A 524 20.38 87.40 -4.25
N PHE A 525 20.25 86.08 -4.29
CA PHE A 525 19.23 85.34 -3.55
C PHE A 525 19.80 84.02 -3.02
N THR A 526 19.22 83.51 -1.93
CA THR A 526 19.62 82.25 -1.30
C THR A 526 18.46 81.29 -1.39
N LEU A 527 18.75 80.05 -1.79
CA LEU A 527 17.79 78.95 -1.83
C LEU A 527 18.02 78.02 -0.63
N ASP A 528 16.96 77.43 -0.09
CA ASP A 528 17.04 76.32 0.86
C ASP A 528 17.22 74.96 0.16
N SER A 529 17.37 73.90 0.96
CA SER A 529 17.47 72.51 0.51
C SER A 529 16.30 72.03 -0.36
N GLU A 530 15.18 72.74 -0.35
CA GLU A 530 13.96 72.45 -1.12
C GLU A 530 13.86 73.31 -2.38
N GLY A 531 14.85 74.18 -2.64
CA GLY A 531 14.91 75.07 -3.79
C GLY A 531 14.03 76.32 -3.64
N ASN A 532 13.49 76.60 -2.46
CA ASN A 532 12.69 77.80 -2.20
C ASN A 532 13.62 78.99 -1.90
N SER A 533 13.25 80.19 -2.38
CA SER A 533 13.95 81.41 -1.98
C SER A 533 13.69 81.71 -0.51
N ILE A 534 14.74 81.64 0.31
CA ILE A 534 14.69 82.00 1.73
C ILE A 534 15.12 83.45 1.99
N THR A 535 15.58 84.17 0.96
CA THR A 535 15.84 85.60 1.05
C THR A 535 14.55 86.42 0.90
N SER A 536 14.26 87.26 1.90
CA SER A 536 13.11 88.18 1.92
C SER A 536 13.34 89.50 1.17
N GLN A 537 14.55 89.74 0.65
CA GLN A 537 14.89 90.97 -0.08
C GLN A 537 15.78 90.67 -1.28
N VAL A 538 15.35 91.15 -2.45
CA VAL A 538 16.15 91.22 -3.68
C VAL A 538 16.94 92.52 -3.64
N ILE A 539 18.25 92.45 -3.44
CA ILE A 539 19.12 93.64 -3.45
C ILE A 539 19.62 93.87 -4.88
N ILE A 540 19.23 95.00 -5.48
CA ILE A 540 19.67 95.43 -6.81
C ILE A 540 20.72 96.53 -6.63
N TYR A 541 21.95 96.31 -7.11
CA TYR A 541 22.97 97.36 -7.17
C TYR A 541 22.99 97.98 -8.57
N SER A 542 22.49 99.19 -8.77
CA SER A 542 22.71 99.95 -10.02
C SER A 542 23.58 101.17 -9.75
N ASN A 543 24.70 101.29 -10.48
CA ASN A 543 25.56 102.48 -10.59
C ASN A 543 25.67 103.40 -9.34
N GLY A 544 25.92 102.84 -8.15
CA GLY A 544 26.34 103.61 -6.97
C GLY A 544 25.25 104.25 -6.11
N GLU A 545 23.96 104.06 -6.42
CA GLU A 545 22.86 104.49 -5.54
C GLU A 545 21.96 103.29 -5.22
N GLY A 546 22.01 102.82 -3.96
CA GLY A 546 21.19 101.71 -3.50
C GLY A 546 19.71 102.10 -3.44
N TRP A 547 18.87 101.43 -4.20
CA TRP A 547 17.43 101.46 -3.99
C TRP A 547 17.05 100.39 -2.97
N SER A 548 16.52 100.79 -1.82
CA SER A 548 15.85 99.88 -0.89
C SER A 548 14.35 99.93 -1.11
N ASP A 549 13.73 98.76 -1.13
CA ASP A 549 12.29 98.43 -1.17
C ASP A 549 11.64 98.32 -2.55
N TYR A 550 11.65 97.09 -3.06
CA TYR A 550 10.51 96.55 -3.80
C TYR A 550 9.99 95.30 -3.05
N ASP A 551 8.67 95.18 -2.99
CA ASP A 551 7.94 94.04 -2.40
C ASP A 551 8.36 92.70 -3.04
N PRO A 552 8.17 91.57 -2.33
CA PRO A 552 8.71 90.27 -2.73
C PRO A 552 8.23 89.86 -4.13
N VAL A 553 9.19 89.54 -5.00
CA VAL A 553 8.92 88.87 -6.27
C VAL A 553 8.54 87.42 -5.97
N THR A 554 7.29 87.06 -6.21
CA THR A 554 6.85 85.66 -6.14
C THR A 554 7.41 84.91 -7.34
N MET A 555 8.42 84.06 -7.14
CA MET A 555 8.82 83.07 -8.15
C MET A 555 7.94 81.84 -8.00
N GLN A 556 7.14 81.51 -9.02
CA GLN A 556 6.33 80.28 -9.06
C GLN A 556 7.01 79.21 -9.92
N TYR A 557 7.06 77.99 -9.38
CA TYR A 557 7.58 76.80 -10.04
C TYR A 557 6.53 76.22 -11.00
N PHE A 558 6.93 75.83 -12.21
CA PHE A 558 6.13 74.97 -13.09
C PHE A 558 6.92 73.70 -13.38
N SER A 559 6.41 72.56 -12.90
CA SER A 559 6.99 71.24 -13.15
C SER A 559 6.26 70.53 -14.28
N ASN A 560 6.87 70.43 -15.45
CA ASN A 560 6.44 69.48 -16.47
C ASN A 560 7.67 68.82 -17.10
N ALA A 561 7.63 67.49 -17.13
CA ALA A 561 8.75 66.58 -17.18
C ALA A 561 9.48 66.49 -18.53
N ASN A 562 10.71 65.96 -18.44
CA ASN A 562 11.52 65.35 -19.51
C ASN A 562 12.59 66.18 -20.23
N THR A 563 13.26 67.08 -19.52
CA THR A 563 14.68 67.39 -19.83
C THR A 563 15.40 67.87 -18.56
N VAL A 564 16.42 67.14 -18.10
CA VAL A 564 17.31 67.61 -17.03
C VAL A 564 18.17 68.72 -17.61
N VAL A 565 17.74 69.94 -17.31
CA VAL A 565 18.32 71.19 -17.77
C VAL A 565 18.46 72.03 -16.51
N VAL A 566 19.69 72.30 -16.07
CA VAL A 566 19.93 73.40 -15.12
C VAL A 566 19.81 74.72 -15.90
N ALA A 567 18.63 74.96 -16.47
CA ALA A 567 18.24 76.13 -17.26
C ALA A 567 16.70 76.16 -17.30
N GLY A 568 16.10 76.41 -16.14
CA GLY A 568 14.65 76.44 -15.96
C GLY A 568 14.16 77.62 -15.12
N LEU A 569 14.99 78.63 -14.88
CA LEU A 569 14.50 79.89 -14.33
C LEU A 569 13.82 80.68 -15.45
N ALA A 570 12.50 80.55 -15.56
CA ALA A 570 11.70 81.48 -16.33
C ALA A 570 11.52 82.77 -15.50
N PHE A 571 12.44 83.72 -15.66
CA PHE A 571 12.22 85.07 -15.14
C PHE A 571 11.29 85.80 -16.12
N THR A 572 10.07 86.16 -15.71
CA THR A 572 9.32 87.19 -16.42
C THR A 572 9.83 88.54 -15.94
N VAL A 573 10.78 89.12 -16.66
CA VAL A 573 11.10 90.55 -16.48
C VAL A 573 10.01 91.32 -17.21
N ASN A 574 9.03 91.84 -16.46
CA ASN A 574 8.10 92.83 -17.01
C ASN A 574 8.90 94.10 -17.26
N ALA A 575 9.44 94.24 -18.48
CA ALA A 575 10.03 95.49 -18.91
C ALA A 575 8.91 96.53 -18.98
N VAL A 576 9.11 97.69 -18.37
CA VAL A 576 8.18 98.82 -18.55
C VAL A 576 8.28 99.37 -19.98
N ASN A 577 9.26 98.97 -20.80
CA ASN A 577 9.35 99.26 -22.24
C ASN A 577 10.10 98.13 -22.98
N ASP A 578 9.57 97.66 -24.11
CA ASP A 578 10.05 96.54 -24.96
C ASP A 578 11.59 96.40 -25.04
N THR A 579 12.18 95.48 -24.28
CA THR A 579 13.63 95.18 -24.29
C THR A 579 13.88 93.71 -24.66
N ILE A 580 14.79 93.43 -25.60
CA ILE A 580 15.14 92.07 -26.05
C ILE A 580 16.52 91.67 -25.47
N PHE A 581 16.59 90.49 -24.85
CA PHE A 581 17.82 89.92 -24.27
C PHE A 581 18.39 88.82 -25.18
N GLN A 582 19.72 88.73 -25.33
CA GLN A 582 20.37 87.62 -26.05
C GLN A 582 21.66 87.19 -25.35
N GLU A 583 21.73 85.88 -25.12
CA GLU A 583 22.87 85.08 -24.66
C GLU A 583 23.15 85.01 -23.14
N THR A 584 23.21 83.78 -22.64
CA THR A 584 23.54 83.39 -21.26
C THR A 584 24.78 82.48 -21.27
N ARG A 585 25.80 82.83 -20.47
CA ARG A 585 26.92 81.94 -20.14
C ARG A 585 26.87 81.57 -18.66
N TYR A 586 27.19 80.30 -18.36
CA TYR A 586 27.06 79.69 -17.05
C TYR A 586 28.41 79.32 -16.43
N ASN A 587 28.55 79.51 -15.12
CA ASN A 587 29.47 78.75 -14.27
C ASN A 587 28.79 78.45 -12.92
N GLU A 588 29.42 77.62 -12.08
CA GLU A 588 28.84 77.00 -10.88
C GLU A 588 28.09 77.96 -9.94
N ASN A 589 28.32 79.28 -9.98
CA ASN A 589 27.64 80.26 -9.14
C ASN A 589 27.22 81.57 -9.84
N ASN A 590 27.36 81.71 -11.18
CA ASN A 590 27.01 82.96 -11.87
C ASN A 590 26.20 82.75 -13.15
N LEU A 591 25.13 83.53 -13.27
CA LEU A 591 24.41 83.77 -14.51
C LEU A 591 24.77 85.15 -15.05
N ILE A 592 25.28 85.22 -16.28
CA ILE A 592 25.60 86.47 -16.97
C ILE A 592 24.54 86.72 -18.05
N VAL A 593 23.85 87.86 -17.97
CA VAL A 593 22.85 88.30 -18.97
C VAL A 593 23.32 89.59 -19.62
N ARG A 594 23.32 89.65 -20.96
CA ARG A 594 23.74 90.83 -21.73
C ARG A 594 22.53 91.52 -22.38
N VAL A 595 22.43 92.84 -22.22
CA VAL A 595 21.42 93.69 -22.87
C VAL A 595 21.99 94.23 -24.19
N LEU A 596 21.21 94.20 -25.28
CA LEU A 596 21.71 94.54 -26.63
C LEU A 596 21.28 95.91 -27.19
N GLU A 597 20.14 96.50 -26.80
CA GLU A 597 19.73 97.84 -27.28
C GLU A 597 18.82 98.58 -26.29
N ARG A 598 19.02 99.91 -26.14
CA ARG A 598 18.17 100.84 -25.39
C ARG A 598 17.33 101.70 -26.35
N GLN A 599 16.03 101.83 -26.10
CA GLN A 599 15.24 103.01 -26.49
C GLN A 599 14.72 103.71 -25.24
#